data_AF-A0A7K0ABG6-F1
#
_entry.id   AF-A0A7K0ABG6-F1
#
_cell.length_a   1.000
_cell.length_b   1.000
_cell.length_c   1.000
_cell.angle_alpha   90.00
_cell.angle_beta   90.00
_cell.angle_gamma   90.00
#
_symmetry.space_group_name_H-M   'P 1'
#
loop_
_entity.id
_entity.type
_entity.pdbx_description
1 polymer ?
#
loop_
_entity_poly.entity_id
_entity_poly.type
_entity_poly.pdbx_seq_one_letter_code
_entity_poly.pdbx_strand_id
1 'polypeptide(L)'
;NPVPRGLATRRPQAPGLRGVPLLRTPRTLPRVLAPAEVDGLLAVLRTHRDRAMVLAMLLGGLRRCEVLGLRLGDLSPGERRIFISEGKGGHQRLIPVSAQFF
;
A
#
# COMPACT_ATOMS: atom_id res chain seq x y z
N ASN A 1 -3.80 7.56 3.51
CA ASN A 1 -3.95 8.21 2.18
C ASN A 1 -5.01 9.28 2.32
N PRO A 2 -4.66 10.58 2.37
CA PRO A 2 -5.66 11.60 2.57
C PRO A 2 -6.41 11.76 1.24
N VAL A 3 -7.60 11.19 1.17
CA VAL A 3 -8.58 11.68 0.22
C VAL A 3 -8.87 13.12 0.65
N PRO A 4 -8.71 14.15 -0.21
CA PRO A 4 -9.01 15.51 0.20
C PRO A 4 -10.48 15.60 0.60
N ARG A 5 -10.74 15.67 1.92
CA ARG A 5 -12.04 16.02 2.49
C ARG A 5 -11.97 17.48 2.95
N GLY A 6 -11.75 18.37 1.99
CA GLY A 6 -11.68 19.80 2.23
C GLY A 6 -12.95 20.49 1.73
N LEU A 7 -13.49 21.40 2.52
CA LEU A 7 -14.64 22.28 2.24
C LEU A 7 -14.51 23.17 0.99
N ALA A 8 -13.41 23.09 0.23
CA ALA A 8 -13.26 23.73 -1.08
C ALA A 8 -14.23 23.16 -2.15
N THR A 9 -14.88 22.03 -1.87
CA THR A 9 -16.01 21.50 -2.65
C THR A 9 -17.37 22.05 -2.21
N ARG A 10 -17.42 22.93 -1.20
CA ARG A 10 -18.63 23.68 -0.81
C ARG A 10 -18.41 25.18 -0.96
N ARG A 11 -18.57 25.67 -2.18
CA ARG A 11 -19.18 26.99 -2.40
C ARG A 11 -20.43 26.76 -3.24
N PRO A 12 -21.63 27.22 -2.84
CA PRO A 12 -22.72 27.37 -3.78
C PRO A 12 -22.32 28.50 -4.72
N GLN A 13 -21.55 28.17 -5.76
CA GLN A 13 -21.29 29.11 -6.84
C GLN A 13 -22.61 29.29 -7.57
N ALA A 14 -22.94 30.55 -7.87
CA ALA A 14 -24.15 30.96 -8.55
C ALA A 14 -24.50 30.02 -9.74
N PRO A 15 -25.81 29.86 -10.07
CA PRO A 15 -26.22 28.98 -11.15
C PRO A 15 -25.51 29.39 -12.45
N GLY A 16 -24.62 28.54 -12.98
CA GLY A 16 -24.01 28.75 -14.30
C GLY A 16 -22.54 28.34 -14.47
N LEU A 17 -21.74 28.26 -13.40
CA LEU A 17 -20.32 27.87 -13.53
C LEU A 17 -20.12 26.41 -13.14
N ARG A 18 -20.33 25.50 -14.09
CA ARG A 18 -19.83 24.12 -13.99
C ARG A 18 -18.30 24.20 -13.85
N GLY A 19 -17.78 23.87 -12.67
CA GLY A 19 -16.35 23.79 -12.42
C GLY A 19 -15.67 22.93 -13.50
N VAL A 20 -14.68 23.50 -14.18
CA VAL A 20 -13.93 22.82 -15.23
C VAL A 20 -13.29 21.56 -14.60
N PRO A 21 -13.49 20.36 -15.17
CA PRO A 21 -12.83 19.16 -14.68
C PRO A 21 -11.32 19.39 -14.67
N LEU A 22 -10.69 19.20 -13.51
CA LEU A 22 -9.23 19.22 -13.44
C LEU A 22 -8.71 18.11 -14.36
N LEU A 23 -8.10 18.49 -15.48
CA LEU A 23 -7.36 17.57 -16.34
C LEU A 23 -6.29 16.91 -15.48
N ARG A 24 -6.42 15.60 -15.25
CA ARG A 24 -5.39 14.84 -14.56
C ARG A 24 -4.19 14.72 -15.47
N THR A 25 -3.10 15.40 -15.13
CA THR A 25 -1.81 15.19 -15.79
C THR A 25 -1.46 13.70 -15.70
N PRO A 26 -1.17 13.02 -16.83
CA PRO A 26 -0.70 11.64 -16.80
C PRO A 26 0.56 11.56 -15.94
N ARG A 27 0.55 10.69 -14.92
CA ARG A 27 1.74 10.43 -14.11
C ARG A 27 2.45 9.24 -14.72
N THR A 28 3.74 9.38 -15.00
CA THR A 28 4.59 8.25 -15.35
C THR A 28 4.54 7.23 -14.21
N LEU A 29 4.23 5.98 -14.55
CA LEU A 29 4.23 4.90 -13.58
C LEU A 29 5.68 4.58 -13.17
N PRO A 30 5.92 4.16 -11.92
CA PRO A 30 7.24 3.66 -11.51
C PRO A 30 7.68 2.48 -12.39
N ARG A 31 8.98 2.40 -12.71
CA ARG A 31 9.55 1.17 -13.30
C ARG A 31 9.48 0.05 -12.25
N VAL A 32 9.01 -1.11 -12.69
CA VAL A 32 8.97 -2.32 -11.87
C VAL A 32 10.35 -2.97 -11.88
N LEU A 33 10.79 -3.48 -10.73
CA LEU A 33 12.06 -4.19 -10.59
C LEU A 33 12.00 -5.55 -11.29
N ALA A 34 13.08 -5.92 -11.98
CA ALA A 34 13.27 -7.26 -12.50
C ALA A 34 13.60 -8.24 -11.34
N PRO A 35 13.36 -9.56 -11.51
CA PRO A 35 13.64 -10.55 -10.46
C PRO A 35 15.07 -10.48 -9.88
N ALA A 36 16.09 -10.35 -10.74
CA ALA A 36 17.48 -10.24 -10.29
C ALA A 36 17.76 -8.95 -9.47
N GLU A 37 17.07 -7.86 -9.77
CA GLU A 37 17.18 -6.61 -8.99
C GLU A 37 16.52 -6.77 -7.61
N VAL A 38 15.42 -7.52 -7.54
CA VAL A 38 14.77 -7.89 -6.28
C VAL A 38 15.69 -8.76 -5.44
N ASP A 39 16.34 -9.76 -6.03
CA ASP A 39 17.29 -10.62 -5.34
C ASP A 39 18.47 -9.81 -4.79
N GLY A 40 19.03 -8.90 -5.60
CA GLY A 40 20.08 -7.97 -5.18
C GLY A 40 19.65 -7.07 -4.02
N LEU A 41 18.42 -6.54 -4.06
CA LEU A 41 17.86 -5.74 -2.97
C LEU A 41 17.72 -6.57 -1.69
N LEU A 42 17.18 -7.78 -1.77
CA LEU A 42 17.01 -8.65 -0.60
C LEU A 42 18.35 -9.10 0.00
N ALA A 43 19.40 -9.23 -0.80
CA ALA A 43 20.73 -9.62 -0.35
C ALA A 43 21.43 -8.55 0.49
N VAL A 44 21.14 -7.26 0.28
CA VAL A 44 21.80 -6.16 1.01
C VAL A 44 21.10 -5.78 2.33
N LEU A 45 19.89 -6.31 2.60
CA LEU A 45 19.16 -6.04 3.84
C LEU A 45 19.80 -6.76 5.03
N ARG A 46 20.20 -5.98 6.04
CA ARG A 46 21.00 -6.48 7.17
C ARG A 46 20.18 -6.99 8.35
N THR A 47 18.92 -6.59 8.44
CA THR A 47 18.07 -6.96 9.59
C THR A 47 16.89 -7.81 9.14
N HIS A 48 16.45 -8.71 10.03
CA HIS A 48 15.23 -9.48 9.82
C HIS A 48 14.00 -8.57 9.68
N ARG A 49 14.00 -7.43 10.39
CA ARG A 49 12.93 -6.43 10.29
C ARG A 49 12.84 -5.87 8.87
N ASP A 50 13.94 -5.38 8.30
CA ASP A 50 13.94 -4.78 6.97
C ASP A 50 13.56 -5.82 5.90
N ARG A 51 14.10 -7.04 6.05
CA ARG A 51 13.78 -8.16 5.17
C ARG A 51 12.29 -8.50 5.23
N ALA A 52 11.70 -8.60 6.43
CA ALA A 52 10.28 -8.87 6.60
C ALA A 52 9.42 -7.74 6.02
N MET A 53 9.80 -6.47 6.22
CA MET A 53 9.08 -5.32 5.66
C MET A 53 9.07 -5.37 4.12
N VAL A 54 10.21 -5.63 3.49
CA VAL A 54 10.31 -5.71 2.02
C VAL A 54 9.57 -6.94 1.49
N LEU A 55 9.69 -8.10 2.12
CA LEU A 55 8.99 -9.32 1.71
C LEU A 55 7.46 -9.18 1.84
N ALA A 56 6.96 -8.51 2.88
CA ALA A 56 5.54 -8.22 3.02
C ALA A 56 5.02 -7.36 1.87
N MET A 57 5.79 -6.35 1.46
CA MET A 57 5.43 -5.49 0.32
C MET A 57 5.49 -6.25 -0.99
N LEU A 58 6.56 -7.01 -1.21
CA LEU A 58 6.84 -7.72 -2.46
C LEU A 58 5.87 -8.89 -2.68
N LEU A 59 5.75 -9.78 -1.69
CA LEU A 59 5.03 -11.04 -1.81
C LEU A 59 3.56 -10.94 -1.37
N GLY A 60 3.23 -9.98 -0.50
CA GLY A 60 1.86 -9.71 -0.06
C GLY A 60 1.20 -8.52 -0.75
N GLY A 61 1.96 -7.71 -1.51
CA GLY A 61 1.42 -6.50 -2.13
C GLY A 61 0.99 -5.43 -1.12
N LEU A 62 1.54 -5.47 0.11
CA LEU A 62 1.20 -4.50 1.15
C LEU A 62 1.78 -3.13 0.83
N ARG A 63 1.04 -2.08 1.21
CA ARG A 63 1.56 -0.71 1.17
C ARG A 63 2.45 -0.46 2.37
N ARG A 64 3.43 0.44 2.24
CA ARG A 64 4.32 0.85 3.34
C ARG A 64 3.56 1.16 4.64
N CYS A 65 2.47 1.92 4.59
CA CYS A 65 1.69 2.26 5.79
C CYS A 65 0.98 1.05 6.41
N GLU A 66 0.58 0.06 5.59
CA GLU A 66 -0.01 -1.19 6.09
C GLU A 66 1.08 -2.00 6.82
N VAL A 67 2.28 -2.13 6.23
CA VAL A 67 3.44 -2.81 6.85
C VAL A 67 3.85 -2.15 8.17
N LEU A 68 3.93 -0.83 8.22
CA LEU A 68 4.28 -0.09 9.45
C LEU A 68 3.22 -0.20 10.54
N GLY A 69 1.98 -0.55 10.18
CA GLY A 69 0.86 -0.70 11.12
C GLY A 69 0.63 -2.15 11.58
N LEU A 70 1.34 -3.14 11.03
CA LEU A 70 1.17 -4.55 11.38
C LEU A 70 1.55 -4.82 12.84
N ARG A 71 0.75 -5.67 13.48
CA ARG A 71 1.00 -6.23 14.80
C ARG A 71 1.17 -7.75 14.68
N LEU A 72 1.78 -8.37 15.69
CA LEU A 72 1.95 -9.84 15.70
C LEU A 72 0.60 -10.58 15.64
N GLY A 73 -0.44 -10.04 16.28
CA GLY A 73 -1.79 -10.62 16.24
C GLY A 73 -2.46 -10.58 14.86
N ASP A 74 -1.93 -9.79 13.92
CA ASP A 74 -2.43 -9.73 12.55
C ASP A 74 -1.85 -10.86 11.66
N LEU A 75 -0.86 -11.60 12.16
CA LEU A 75 -0.17 -12.66 11.43
C LEU A 75 -0.74 -14.03 11.81
N SER A 76 -1.01 -14.84 10.80
CA SER A 76 -1.39 -16.24 10.97
C SER A 76 -0.40 -17.14 10.20
N PRO A 77 0.79 -17.44 10.78
CA PRO A 77 1.85 -18.17 10.08
C PRO A 77 1.42 -19.57 9.61
N GLY A 78 0.64 -20.30 10.43
CA GLY A 78 0.14 -21.63 10.08
C GLY A 78 -0.75 -21.65 8.84
N GLU A 79 -1.49 -20.57 8.60
CA GLU A 79 -2.36 -20.40 7.42
C GLU A 79 -1.71 -19.61 6.30
N ARG A 80 -0.50 -19.07 6.54
CA ARG A 80 0.24 -18.17 5.65
C ARG A 80 -0.57 -16.94 5.24
N ARG A 81 -1.22 -16.30 6.22
CA ARG A 81 -2.11 -15.16 6.00
C ARG A 81 -1.74 -13.96 6.87
N ILE A 82 -2.00 -12.77 6.34
CA ILE A 82 -1.88 -11.49 7.04
C ILE A 82 -3.22 -10.79 7.01
N PHE A 83 -3.72 -10.38 8.17
CA PHE A 83 -4.90 -9.55 8.30
C PHE A 83 -4.53 -8.06 8.21
N ILE A 84 -5.26 -7.30 7.40
CA ILE A 84 -5.11 -5.85 7.30
C ILE A 84 -6.37 -5.20 7.84
N SER A 85 -6.24 -4.60 9.03
CA SER A 85 -7.32 -3.90 9.72
C SER A 85 -7.68 -2.54 9.09
N GLU A 86 -6.67 -1.83 8.56
CA GLU A 86 -6.83 -0.48 7.97
C GLU A 86 -6.42 -0.44 6.49
N GLY A 87 -7.22 -1.07 5.63
CA GLY A 87 -7.03 -0.98 4.19
C GLY A 87 -7.53 0.35 3.58
N LYS A 88 -7.46 0.43 2.25
CA LYS A 88 -7.95 1.61 1.52
C LYS A 88 -9.43 1.82 1.81
N GLY A 89 -9.82 3.05 2.15
CA GLY A 89 -11.22 3.38 2.43
C GLY A 89 -11.74 2.83 3.76
N GLY A 90 -10.88 2.27 4.62
CA GLY A 90 -11.27 1.62 5.87
C GLY A 90 -11.72 0.16 5.70
N HIS A 91 -11.52 -0.43 4.51
CA HIS A 91 -11.87 -1.83 4.28
C HIS A 91 -10.81 -2.77 4.80
N GLN A 92 -11.25 -3.79 5.52
CA GLN A 92 -10.41 -4.88 6.01
C GLN A 92 -10.20 -5.93 4.93
N ARG A 93 -9.06 -6.63 4.98
CA ARG A 93 -8.81 -7.77 4.07
C ARG A 93 -7.85 -8.79 4.69
N LEU A 94 -7.99 -10.04 4.28
CA LEU A 94 -7.06 -11.12 4.59
C LEU A 94 -6.24 -11.43 3.34
N ILE A 95 -4.91 -11.39 3.46
CA ILE A 95 -3.98 -11.54 2.35
C ILE A 95 -3.23 -12.86 2.52
N PRO A 96 -3.36 -13.83 1.59
CA PRO A 96 -2.47 -14.97 1.54
C PRO A 96 -1.08 -14.51 1.08
N VAL A 97 -0.03 -14.96 1.75
CA VAL A 97 1.36 -14.60 1.44
C VAL A 97 2.18 -15.87 1.27
N SER A 98 3.17 -15.83 0.38
CA SER A 98 4.13 -16.93 0.19
C SER A 98 4.78 -17.34 1.53
N ALA A 99 5.08 -18.63 1.67
CA ALA A 99 5.79 -19.17 2.84
C ALA A 99 7.13 -18.48 3.08
N GLN A 100 7.78 -17.96 2.04
CA GLN A 100 9.07 -17.25 2.15
C GLN A 100 9.01 -16.00 3.06
N PHE A 101 7.83 -15.44 3.30
CA PHE A 101 7.65 -14.32 4.22
C PHE A 101 7.68 -14.73 5.70
N PHE A 102 7.20 -15.93 6.02
CA PHE A 102 7.08 -16.45 7.39
C PHE A 102 8.33 -17.21 7.81
#